data_AF-A0A0P1KWI4-F1
#
_entry.id   AF-A0A0P1KWI4-F1
#
_cell.length_a   1.000
_cell.length_b   1.000
_cell.length_c   1.000
_cell.angle_alpha   90.00
_cell.angle_beta   90.00
_cell.angle_gamma   90.00
#
_symmetry.space_group_name_H-M   'P 1'
#
loop_
_entity.id
_entity.type
_entity.pdbx_description
1 polymer ?
#
loop_
_entity_poly.entity_id
_entity_poly.type
_entity_poly.pdbx_seq_one_letter_code
_entity_poly.pdbx_strand_id
1 'polypeptide(L)' 'KTATFMPKPIMDDNGSGMHIHQTIWRSDDNLFAGTGYADLTENALYYIGGI' A
#
# COMPACT_ATOMS: atom_id res chain seq x y z
N LYS A 1 21.74 -2.62 24.06
CA LYS A 1 21.37 -2.15 22.69
C LYS A 1 19.84 -2.19 22.59
N THR A 2 19.22 -1.24 21.90
CA THR A 2 17.75 -1.09 21.81
C THR A 2 17.34 -0.79 20.37
N ALA A 3 16.24 -1.37 19.89
CA ALA A 3 15.66 -1.06 18.58
C ALA A 3 14.57 0.02 18.70
N THR A 4 14.31 0.76 17.63
CA THR A 4 13.28 1.80 17.58
C THR A 4 12.59 1.82 16.23
N PHE A 5 11.29 2.15 16.22
CA PHE A 5 10.47 2.33 15.02
C PHE A 5 10.22 3.81 14.71
N MET A 6 11.03 4.72 15.27
CA MET A 6 10.94 6.14 14.94
C MET A 6 11.12 6.34 13.42
N PRO A 7 10.32 7.21 12.79
CA PRO A 7 10.31 7.36 11.34
C PRO A 7 11.62 7.94 10.80
N LYS A 8 12.36 8.72 11.60
CA LYS A 8 13.62 9.35 11.20
C LYS A 8 14.54 9.56 12.40
N PRO A 9 15.29 8.53 12.82
CA PRO A 9 16.16 8.65 13.99
C PRO A 9 17.49 9.38 13.69
N ILE A 10 17.91 9.45 12.42
CA ILE A 10 19.20 9.99 11.97
C ILE A 10 18.97 11.06 10.89
N MET A 11 19.65 12.21 11.04
CA MET A 11 19.66 13.29 10.04
C MET A 11 20.49 12.89 8.82
N ASP A 12 20.06 13.31 7.62
CA ASP A 12 20.73 13.03 6.32
C ASP A 12 20.91 11.55 5.94
N ASP A 13 20.23 10.63 6.63
CA ASP A 13 20.16 9.19 6.28
C ASP A 13 18.70 8.72 6.18
N ASN A 14 18.44 7.56 5.58
CA ASN A 14 17.11 7.03 5.37
C ASN A 14 16.29 6.87 6.67
N GLY A 15 14.98 7.08 6.55
CA GLY A 15 14.02 6.85 7.62
C GLY A 15 13.52 5.40 7.66
N SER A 16 12.64 5.10 8.61
CA SER A 16 11.84 3.87 8.65
C SER A 16 10.42 4.17 8.21
N GLY A 17 10.03 3.64 7.04
CA GLY A 17 8.68 3.74 6.51
C GLY A 17 7.83 2.53 6.88
N MET A 18 6.51 2.68 6.78
CA MET A 18 5.53 1.59 6.92
C MET A 18 4.65 1.57 5.69
N HIS A 19 5.16 1.04 4.58
CA HIS A 19 4.36 0.87 3.37
C HIS A 19 3.38 -0.28 3.58
N ILE A 20 2.09 -0.03 3.31
CA ILE A 20 1.02 -1.01 3.52
C ILE A 20 0.41 -1.35 2.17
N HIS A 21 0.43 -2.64 1.83
CA HIS A 21 -0.25 -3.16 0.66
C HIS A 21 -1.68 -3.54 1.06
N GLN A 22 -2.67 -3.04 0.31
CA GLN A 22 -4.09 -3.28 0.59
C GLN A 22 -4.75 -3.88 -0.66
N THR A 23 -5.59 -4.89 -0.46
CA THR A 23 -6.44 -5.49 -1.50
C THR A 23 -7.79 -5.85 -0.91
N ILE A 24 -8.86 -5.70 -1.67
CA ILE A 24 -10.22 -6.07 -1.24
C ILE A 24 -10.62 -7.35 -1.97
N TRP A 25 -11.16 -8.30 -1.21
CA TRP A 25 -11.63 -9.59 -1.72
C TRP A 25 -13.12 -9.77 -1.44
N ARG A 26 -13.81 -10.46 -2.34
CA ARG A 26 -15.18 -10.95 -2.11
C ARG A 26 -15.22 -12.42 -2.51
N SER A 27 -15.45 -13.28 -1.51
CA SER A 27 -15.26 -14.73 -1.68
C SER A 27 -13.84 -15.00 -2.20
N ASP A 28 -13.70 -15.69 -3.33
CA ASP A 28 -12.40 -16.02 -3.94
C ASP A 28 -11.96 -15.01 -5.01
N ASP A 29 -12.73 -13.94 -5.23
CA ASP A 29 -12.43 -12.93 -6.24
C ASP A 29 -11.64 -11.74 -5.64
N ASN A 30 -10.48 -11.47 -6.23
CA ASN A 30 -9.72 -10.25 -5.97
C ASN A 30 -10.38 -9.07 -6.70
N LEU A 31 -11.01 -8.17 -5.95
CA LEU A 31 -11.73 -7.04 -6.53
C LEU A 31 -10.80 -5.98 -7.14
N PHE A 32 -9.48 -6.07 -6.92
CA PHE A 32 -8.51 -5.16 -7.50
C PHE A 32 -7.86 -5.68 -8.79
N ALA A 33 -7.88 -6.99 -9.05
CA ALA A 33 -7.28 -7.56 -10.26
C ALA A 33 -8.20 -7.42 -11.48
N GLY A 34 -7.68 -6.83 -12.56
CA GLY A 34 -8.43 -6.59 -13.80
C GLY A 34 -7.51 -6.39 -15.00
N THR A 35 -8.03 -5.77 -16.07
CA THR A 35 -7.29 -5.52 -17.32
C THR A 35 -7.14 -4.02 -17.62
N GLY A 36 -7.31 -3.17 -16.59
CA GLY A 36 -7.18 -1.72 -16.70
C GLY A 36 -5.73 -1.25 -16.56
N TYR A 37 -5.56 0.00 -16.12
CA TYR A 37 -4.23 0.54 -15.85
C TYR A 37 -3.49 -0.31 -14.81
N ALA A 38 -2.27 -0.75 -15.13
CA ALA A 38 -1.46 -1.63 -14.27
C ALA A 38 -2.19 -2.90 -13.79
N ASP A 39 -3.02 -3.49 -14.67
CA ASP A 39 -3.82 -4.69 -14.39
C ASP A 39 -4.82 -4.52 -13.22
N LEU A 40 -5.27 -3.27 -13.01
CA LEU A 40 -6.25 -2.93 -11.98
C LEU A 40 -7.68 -2.86 -12.53
N THR A 41 -8.64 -3.16 -11.68
CA THR A 41 -10.05 -2.85 -11.92
C THR A 41 -10.33 -1.36 -11.71
N GLU A 42 -11.46 -0.88 -12.24
CA GLU A 42 -11.96 0.47 -11.95
C GLU A 42 -12.25 0.65 -10.45
N ASN A 43 -12.73 -0.40 -9.76
CA ASN A 43 -12.94 -0.39 -8.31
C ASN A 43 -11.64 -0.13 -7.53
N ALA A 44 -10.51 -0.70 -7.95
CA ALA A 44 -9.21 -0.40 -7.35
C ALA A 44 -8.81 1.06 -7.58
N LEU A 45 -9.04 1.61 -8.77
CA LEU A 45 -8.76 3.02 -9.05
C LEU A 45 -9.64 3.95 -8.22
N TYR A 46 -10.91 3.61 -8.00
CA TYR A 46 -11.78 4.34 -7.07
C TYR A 46 -11.32 4.24 -5.62
N TYR A 47 -10.84 3.07 -5.19
CA TYR A 47 -10.25 2.91 -3.86
C TYR A 47 -9.01 3.80 -3.69
N ILE A 48 -8.08 3.77 -4.66
CA ILE A 48 -6.89 4.61 -4.67
C ILE A 48 -7.25 6.10 -4.68
N GLY A 49 -8.24 6.52 -5.48
CA GLY A 49 -8.66 7.91 -5.55
C GLY A 49 -9.38 8.42 -4.30
N GLY A 50 -9.84 7.52 -3.41
CA GLY A 50 -10.44 7.87 -2.13
C GLY A 50 -9.46 7.93 -0.96
N ILE A 51 -8.25 7.35 -1.10
CA ILE A 51 -7.13 7.49 -0.16
C ILE A 51 -6.42 8.82 -0.42
#